data_AF-A0A072PW15-F1
#
_entry.id   AF-A0A072PW15-F1
#
_cell.length_a   1.000
_cell.length_b   1.000
_cell.length_c   1.000
_cell.angle_alpha   90.00
_cell.angle_beta   90.00
_cell.angle_gamma   90.00
#
_symmetry.space_group_name_H-M   'P 1'
#
loop_
_entity.id
_entity.type
_entity.pdbx_description
1 polymer ?
#
loop_
_entity_poly.entity_id
_entity_poly.type
_entity_poly.pdbx_seq_one_letter_code
_entity_poly.pdbx_strand_id
1 'polypeptide(L)'
;MSFLDAALKFLFQKVSCAFHQTTWSVGFIAHRIITQIVLTGSRVFGRAFAEAYKQAQASSQYAKAAGKNNPGAMNTAAASGMTLDEACKILNVKPPQGGITNMENVMERFKKLYDLNEPKKGGGGSFYLQSKILRARERIEMEVREAERKAALEKELKEGWKPKLYQE
;
A
#
# COMPACT_ATOMS: atom_id res chain seq x y z
N MET A 1 -81.03 24.76 21.16
CA MET A 1 -79.79 23.97 21.35
C MET A 1 -79.30 23.46 20.00
N SER A 2 -78.74 24.33 19.15
CA SER A 2 -78.43 23.92 17.75
C SER A 2 -77.44 24.85 17.02
N PHE A 3 -76.67 25.66 17.74
CA PHE A 3 -75.62 26.50 17.13
C PHE A 3 -74.23 26.25 17.73
N LEU A 4 -74.14 26.08 19.06
CA LEU A 4 -72.87 25.76 19.71
C LEU A 4 -72.35 24.36 19.33
N ASP A 5 -73.21 23.34 19.21
CA ASP A 5 -72.78 21.98 18.81
C ASP A 5 -72.29 21.92 17.36
N ALA A 6 -72.89 22.71 16.47
CA ALA A 6 -72.47 22.78 15.08
C ALA A 6 -71.08 23.45 14.97
N ALA A 7 -70.86 24.52 15.72
CA ALA A 7 -69.57 25.21 15.77
C ALA A 7 -68.45 24.33 16.35
N LEU A 8 -68.75 23.57 17.41
CA LEU A 8 -67.78 22.68 18.06
C LEU A 8 -67.39 21.51 17.14
N LYS A 9 -68.35 20.93 16.42
CA LYS A 9 -68.08 19.87 15.42
C LYS A 9 -67.29 20.40 14.22
N PHE A 10 -67.54 21.63 13.77
CA PHE A 10 -66.78 22.24 12.67
C PHE A 10 -65.33 22.56 13.05
N LEU A 11 -65.10 22.98 14.30
CA LEU A 11 -63.76 23.17 14.86
C LEU A 11 -63.02 21.82 14.99
N PHE A 12 -63.68 20.78 15.49
CA PHE A 12 -63.09 19.44 15.57
C PHE A 12 -62.75 18.85 14.20
N GLN A 13 -63.61 19.03 13.19
CA GLN A 13 -63.36 18.56 11.83
C GLN A 13 -62.16 19.27 11.19
N LYS A 14 -62.02 20.59 11.38
CA LYS A 14 -60.87 21.35 10.86
C LYS A 14 -59.55 20.98 11.54
N VAL A 15 -59.55 20.74 12.85
CA VAL A 15 -58.35 20.33 13.60
C VAL A 15 -57.91 18.91 13.23
N SER A 16 -58.86 17.99 13.03
CA SER A 16 -58.55 16.59 12.63
C SER A 16 -57.97 16.49 11.20
N CYS A 17 -58.52 17.25 10.24
CA CYS A 17 -57.96 17.31 8.88
C CYS A 17 -56.56 17.95 8.85
N ALA A 18 -56.32 19.01 9.64
CA ALA A 18 -55.01 19.65 9.72
C ALA A 18 -53.96 18.69 10.33
N PHE A 19 -54.33 17.88 11.33
CA PHE A 19 -53.43 16.91 11.94
C PHE A 19 -53.10 15.72 11.03
N HIS A 20 -54.07 15.29 10.20
CA HIS A 20 -53.83 14.22 9.22
C HIS A 20 -53.03 14.71 8.01
N GLN A 21 -53.09 15.99 7.62
CA GLN A 21 -52.28 16.49 6.50
C GLN A 21 -50.78 16.61 6.85
N THR A 22 -50.45 16.86 8.12
CA THR A 22 -49.05 17.01 8.58
C THR A 22 -48.34 15.68 8.74
N THR A 23 -49.03 14.58 9.07
CA THR A 23 -48.40 13.26 9.29
C THR A 23 -48.07 12.50 8.00
N TRP A 24 -48.81 12.76 6.91
CA TRP A 24 -48.53 12.16 5.59
C TRP A 24 -47.41 12.87 4.83
N SER A 25 -47.10 14.14 5.16
CA SER A 25 -46.03 14.89 4.50
C SER A 25 -44.63 14.46 4.99
N VAL A 26 -44.49 14.08 6.26
CA VAL A 26 -43.18 13.71 6.85
C VAL A 26 -42.66 12.36 6.32
N GLY A 27 -43.55 11.39 6.08
CA GLY A 27 -43.18 10.09 5.51
C GLY A 27 -42.72 10.17 4.05
N PHE A 28 -43.29 11.09 3.27
CA PHE A 28 -42.88 11.32 1.89
C PHE A 28 -41.53 12.08 1.80
N ILE A 29 -41.17 12.89 2.79
CA ILE A 29 -39.87 13.58 2.80
C ILE A 29 -38.74 12.64 3.23
N ALA A 30 -38.96 11.77 4.21
CA ALA A 30 -37.94 10.87 4.75
C ALA A 30 -37.39 9.88 3.71
N HIS A 31 -38.24 9.25 2.89
CA HIS A 31 -37.75 8.28 1.90
C HIS A 31 -36.97 8.95 0.76
N ARG A 32 -37.25 10.21 0.41
CA ARG A 32 -36.47 10.96 -0.59
C ARG A 32 -35.08 11.32 -0.07
N ILE A 33 -34.97 11.66 1.22
CA ILE A 33 -33.68 11.94 1.86
C ILE A 33 -32.84 10.65 1.96
N ILE A 34 -33.43 9.54 2.42
CA ILE A 34 -32.73 8.26 2.53
C ILE A 34 -32.24 7.77 1.17
N THR A 35 -33.08 7.82 0.13
CA THR A 35 -32.68 7.42 -1.23
C THR A 35 -31.59 8.32 -1.80
N GLN A 36 -31.62 9.64 -1.55
CA GLN A 36 -30.55 10.55 -1.97
C GLN A 36 -29.22 10.24 -1.27
N ILE A 37 -29.21 9.96 0.03
CA ILE A 37 -28.00 9.59 0.77
C ILE A 37 -27.43 8.28 0.24
N VAL A 38 -28.27 7.26 0.05
CA VAL A 38 -27.82 5.96 -0.47
C VAL A 38 -27.28 6.09 -1.90
N LEU A 39 -27.96 6.82 -2.78
CA LEU A 39 -27.53 7.01 -4.18
C LEU A 39 -26.27 7.88 -4.31
N THR A 40 -26.10 8.85 -3.42
CA THR A 40 -24.91 9.73 -3.43
C THR A 40 -23.73 9.02 -2.78
N GLY A 41 -23.94 8.38 -1.63
CA GLY A 41 -22.92 7.59 -0.94
C GLY A 41 -22.41 6.43 -1.80
N SER A 42 -23.31 5.63 -2.38
CA SER A 42 -22.92 4.49 -3.21
C SER A 42 -22.10 4.87 -4.45
N ARG A 43 -22.32 6.04 -5.06
CA ARG A 43 -21.51 6.50 -6.20
C ARG A 43 -20.08 6.86 -5.81
N VAL A 44 -19.91 7.50 -4.65
CA VAL A 44 -18.58 7.90 -4.15
C VAL A 44 -17.79 6.67 -3.73
N PHE A 45 -18.39 5.79 -2.91
CA PHE A 45 -17.76 4.56 -2.48
C PHE A 45 -17.52 3.59 -3.66
N GLY A 46 -18.47 3.44 -4.57
CA GLY A 46 -18.36 2.55 -5.74
C GLY A 46 -17.20 2.92 -6.68
N ARG A 47 -16.99 4.22 -6.95
CA ARG A 47 -15.83 4.67 -7.75
C ARG A 47 -14.51 4.43 -7.03
N ALA A 48 -14.42 4.73 -5.74
CA ALA A 48 -13.22 4.50 -4.95
C ALA A 48 -12.83 3.01 -4.91
N PHE A 49 -13.80 2.11 -4.70
CA PHE A 49 -13.54 0.66 -4.73
C PHE A 49 -13.13 0.16 -6.12
N ALA A 50 -13.73 0.66 -7.19
CA ALA A 50 -13.36 0.29 -8.57
C ALA A 50 -11.92 0.75 -8.91
N GLU A 51 -11.56 1.97 -8.53
CA GLU A 51 -10.21 2.51 -8.72
C GLU A 51 -9.18 1.73 -7.89
N ALA A 52 -9.48 1.45 -6.62
CA ALA A 52 -8.63 0.64 -5.76
C ALA A 52 -8.45 -0.80 -6.31
N TYR A 53 -9.52 -1.41 -6.82
CA TYR A 53 -9.44 -2.73 -7.45
C TYR A 53 -8.57 -2.70 -8.71
N LYS A 54 -8.74 -1.69 -9.57
CA LYS A 54 -7.89 -1.49 -10.75
C LYS A 54 -6.44 -1.28 -10.37
N GLN A 55 -6.17 -0.52 -9.30
CA GLN A 55 -4.82 -0.28 -8.79
C GLN A 55 -4.18 -1.56 -8.21
N ALA A 56 -4.95 -2.39 -7.50
CA ALA A 56 -4.50 -3.68 -6.98
C ALA A 56 -4.24 -4.70 -8.12
N GLN A 57 -5.08 -4.72 -9.15
CA GLN A 57 -4.84 -5.54 -10.33
C GLN A 57 -3.57 -5.07 -11.05
N ALA A 58 -3.42 -3.77 -11.28
CA ALA A 58 -2.22 -3.22 -11.91
C ALA A 58 -0.94 -3.58 -11.12
N SER A 59 -0.89 -3.31 -9.82
CA SER A 59 0.27 -3.63 -8.97
C SER A 59 0.57 -5.13 -8.92
N SER A 60 -0.46 -5.98 -8.90
CA SER A 60 -0.27 -7.44 -8.97
C SER A 60 0.29 -7.92 -10.31
N GLN A 61 -0.11 -7.28 -11.42
CA GLN A 61 0.42 -7.59 -12.75
C GLN A 61 1.85 -7.09 -12.92
N TYR A 62 2.19 -5.91 -12.40
CA TYR A 62 3.59 -5.43 -12.35
C TYR A 62 4.46 -6.36 -11.49
N ALA A 63 3.95 -6.83 -10.35
CA ALA A 63 4.65 -7.81 -9.52
C ALA A 63 4.87 -9.14 -10.27
N LYS A 64 3.83 -9.69 -10.93
CA LYS A 64 3.95 -10.91 -11.74
C LYS A 64 4.90 -10.74 -12.93
N ALA A 65 4.88 -9.60 -13.60
CA ALA A 65 5.78 -9.30 -14.71
C ALA A 65 7.25 -9.15 -14.24
N ALA A 66 7.46 -8.56 -13.07
CA ALA A 66 8.78 -8.48 -12.43
C ALA A 66 9.28 -9.88 -12.00
N GLY A 67 8.40 -10.74 -11.48
CA GLY A 67 8.72 -12.12 -11.11
C GLY A 67 9.03 -13.04 -12.29
N LYS A 68 8.52 -12.76 -13.49
CA LYS A 68 8.75 -13.58 -14.70
C LYS A 68 10.17 -13.46 -15.26
N ASN A 69 10.87 -12.34 -14.99
CA ASN A 69 12.27 -12.14 -15.42
C ASN A 69 13.30 -12.55 -14.34
N ASN A 70 12.91 -12.59 -13.06
CA ASN A 70 13.75 -13.11 -12.00
C ASN A 70 12.85 -13.60 -10.84
N PRO A 71 12.55 -14.92 -10.72
CA PRO A 71 11.67 -15.45 -9.67
C PRO A 71 12.20 -15.22 -8.24
N GLY A 72 13.49 -14.88 -8.09
CA GLY A 72 14.08 -14.44 -6.82
C GLY A 72 13.83 -12.97 -6.46
N ALA A 73 13.66 -12.08 -7.45
CA ALA A 73 13.52 -10.63 -7.24
C ALA A 73 12.22 -10.24 -6.53
N MET A 74 11.14 -11.00 -6.74
CA MET A 74 9.84 -10.71 -6.12
C MET A 74 9.85 -11.00 -4.61
N ASN A 75 10.60 -12.02 -4.18
CA ASN A 75 10.77 -12.33 -2.75
C ASN A 75 11.70 -11.32 -2.06
N THR A 76 12.76 -10.85 -2.72
CA THR A 76 13.69 -9.87 -2.14
C THR A 76 13.14 -8.44 -2.12
N ALA A 77 12.38 -8.01 -3.13
CA ALA A 77 11.71 -6.70 -3.12
C ALA A 77 10.59 -6.63 -2.07
N ALA A 78 9.84 -7.73 -1.87
CA ALA A 78 8.85 -7.83 -0.80
C ALA A 78 9.49 -7.93 0.60
N ALA A 79 10.61 -8.65 0.74
CA ALA A 79 11.30 -8.84 2.02
C ALA A 79 12.02 -7.57 2.52
N SER A 80 12.64 -6.81 1.61
CA SER A 80 13.34 -5.56 1.96
C SER A 80 12.42 -4.32 1.90
N GLY A 81 11.32 -4.39 1.14
CA GLY A 81 10.44 -3.26 0.88
C GLY A 81 11.11 -2.13 0.09
N MET A 82 12.16 -2.44 -0.69
CA MET A 82 12.93 -1.48 -1.49
C MET A 82 13.56 -2.14 -2.73
N THR A 83 13.55 -1.43 -3.86
CA THR A 83 14.17 -1.87 -5.11
C THR A 83 15.71 -1.70 -5.09
N LEU A 84 16.42 -2.40 -5.97
CA LEU A 84 17.87 -2.28 -6.08
C LEU A 84 18.29 -0.85 -6.47
N ASP A 85 17.56 -0.24 -7.42
CA ASP A 85 17.84 1.11 -7.89
C ASP A 85 17.64 2.16 -6.79
N GLU A 86 16.62 1.98 -5.95
CA GLU A 86 16.40 2.83 -4.77
C GLU A 86 17.53 2.66 -3.75
N ALA A 87 17.98 1.44 -3.49
CA ALA A 87 19.07 1.17 -2.56
C ALA A 87 20.38 1.83 -3.03
N CYS A 88 20.70 1.74 -4.33
CA CYS A 88 21.85 2.42 -4.93
C CYS A 88 21.76 3.94 -4.80
N LYS A 89 20.56 4.52 -5.00
CA LYS A 89 20.33 5.96 -4.83
C LYS A 89 20.50 6.42 -3.38
N ILE A 90 19.99 5.67 -2.41
CA ILE A 90 20.10 6.01 -0.97
C ILE A 90 21.56 6.04 -0.52
N LEU A 91 22.36 5.06 -0.93
CA LEU A 91 23.78 4.98 -0.56
C LEU A 91 24.70 5.77 -1.50
N ASN A 92 24.14 6.40 -2.53
CA ASN A 92 24.86 7.16 -3.56
C ASN A 92 26.02 6.33 -4.18
N VAL A 93 25.71 5.09 -4.54
CA VAL A 93 26.62 4.17 -5.21
C VAL A 93 26.13 3.95 -6.64
N LYS A 94 27.08 3.75 -7.56
CA LYS A 94 26.72 3.44 -8.95
C LYS A 94 25.99 2.08 -9.01
N PRO A 95 24.95 1.95 -9.85
CA PRO A 95 24.34 0.66 -10.09
C PRO A 95 25.41 -0.32 -10.60
N PRO A 96 25.31 -1.63 -10.30
CA PRO A 96 26.31 -2.62 -10.67
C PRO A 96 26.56 -2.59 -12.19
N GLN A 97 27.61 -1.90 -12.62
CA GLN A 97 28.07 -1.89 -14.00
C GLN A 97 28.83 -3.20 -14.21
N GLY A 98 28.15 -4.20 -14.79
CA GLY A 98 28.76 -5.49 -15.13
C GLY A 98 28.93 -6.46 -13.96
N GLY A 99 28.11 -6.37 -12.91
CA GLY A 99 28.09 -7.35 -11.81
C GLY A 99 29.15 -7.14 -10.71
N ILE A 100 29.99 -6.11 -10.83
CA ILE A 100 30.96 -5.75 -9.78
C ILE A 100 30.40 -4.58 -8.98
N THR A 101 29.88 -4.87 -7.80
CA THR A 101 29.53 -3.86 -6.80
C THR A 101 30.72 -3.67 -5.88
N ASN A 102 31.26 -2.46 -5.80
CA ASN A 102 32.36 -2.16 -4.90
C ASN A 102 31.84 -2.10 -3.46
N MET A 103 31.92 -3.23 -2.74
CA MET A 103 31.35 -3.38 -1.41
C MET A 103 32.03 -2.47 -0.37
N GLU A 104 33.31 -2.15 -0.56
CA GLU A 104 34.04 -1.22 0.30
C GLU A 104 33.41 0.18 0.27
N ASN A 105 33.08 0.69 -0.92
CA ASN A 105 32.43 1.99 -1.08
C ASN A 105 31.02 1.99 -0.45
N VAL A 106 30.26 0.90 -0.63
CA VAL A 106 28.94 0.72 0.00
C VAL A 106 29.04 0.82 1.52
N MET A 107 30.01 0.13 2.12
CA MET A 107 30.24 0.12 3.58
C MET A 107 30.72 1.46 4.11
N GLU A 108 31.61 2.15 3.38
CA GLU A 108 32.09 3.48 3.75
C GLU A 108 30.95 4.50 3.74
N ARG A 109 30.12 4.49 2.68
CA ARG A 109 28.95 5.37 2.57
C ARG A 109 27.90 5.06 3.61
N PHE A 110 27.63 3.78 3.86
CA PHE A 110 26.75 3.32 4.91
C PHE A 110 27.19 3.87 6.27
N LYS A 111 28.44 3.69 6.67
CA LYS A 111 28.95 4.15 7.97
C LYS A 111 28.78 5.66 8.13
N LYS A 112 29.18 6.44 7.11
CA LYS A 112 29.02 7.90 7.11
C LYS A 112 27.55 8.32 7.29
N LEU A 113 26.64 7.77 6.49
CA LEU A 113 25.22 8.14 6.54
C LEU A 113 24.53 7.65 7.82
N TYR A 114 24.93 6.49 8.35
CA TYR A 114 24.38 5.92 9.58
C TYR A 114 24.80 6.75 10.80
N ASP A 115 26.09 7.09 10.91
CA ASP A 115 26.64 7.86 12.03
C ASP A 115 26.09 9.28 12.12
N LEU A 116 25.79 9.90 10.95
CA LEU A 116 25.19 11.22 10.85
C LEU A 116 23.71 11.26 11.26
N ASN A 117 22.98 10.15 11.10
CA ASN A 117 21.53 10.08 11.33
C ASN A 117 21.14 9.38 12.64
N GLU A 118 22.09 9.15 13.55
CA GLU A 118 21.78 8.49 14.82
C GLU A 118 20.85 9.35 15.70
N PRO A 119 19.67 8.84 16.10
CA PRO A 119 18.71 9.60 16.89
C PRO A 119 19.23 9.93 18.30
N LYS A 120 20.22 9.18 18.79
CA LYS A 120 20.81 9.34 20.13
C LYS A 120 21.79 10.51 20.25
N LYS A 121 22.36 10.99 19.14
CA LYS A 121 23.38 12.05 19.17
C LYS A 121 22.81 13.47 19.32
N GLY A 122 21.51 13.62 19.60
CA GLY A 122 20.88 14.90 19.95
C GLY A 122 20.76 15.93 18.81
N GLY A 123 21.27 15.62 17.61
CA GLY A 123 21.38 16.55 16.47
C GLY A 123 20.30 16.42 15.38
N GLY A 124 19.10 15.94 15.69
CA GLY A 124 17.99 15.87 14.72
C GLY A 124 18.00 14.65 13.77
N GLY A 125 18.78 13.61 14.08
CA GLY A 125 18.77 12.34 13.33
C GLY A 125 17.44 11.60 13.46
N SER A 126 16.98 10.97 12.37
CA SER A 126 15.72 10.22 12.32
C SER A 126 15.95 8.71 12.27
N PHE A 127 15.28 7.98 13.18
CA PHE A 127 15.26 6.51 13.18
C PHE A 127 14.75 5.93 11.87
N TYR A 128 13.85 6.65 11.18
CA TYR A 128 13.34 6.23 9.88
C TYR A 128 14.43 6.21 8.82
N LEU A 129 15.24 7.27 8.76
CA LEU A 129 16.36 7.36 7.82
C LEU A 129 17.40 6.29 8.12
N GLN A 130 17.73 6.10 9.40
CA GLN A 130 18.63 5.03 9.85
C GLN A 130 18.14 3.64 9.40
N SER A 131 16.85 3.35 9.59
CA SER A 131 16.23 2.09 9.15
C SER A 131 16.26 1.92 7.64
N LYS A 132 16.07 2.99 6.87
CA LYS A 132 16.14 2.97 5.39
C LYS A 132 17.56 2.73 4.88
N ILE A 133 18.56 3.36 5.49
CA ILE A 133 19.97 3.18 5.16
C ILE A 133 20.41 1.74 5.44
N LEU A 134 19.97 1.15 6.57
CA LEU A 134 20.25 -0.25 6.90
C LEU A 134 19.68 -1.22 5.86
N ARG A 135 18.40 -1.07 5.52
CA ARG A 135 17.73 -1.92 4.52
C ARG A 135 18.34 -1.80 3.12
N ALA A 136 18.78 -0.59 2.74
CA ALA A 136 19.45 -0.37 1.46
C ALA A 136 20.76 -1.17 1.37
N ARG A 137 21.57 -1.19 2.43
CA ARG A 137 22.80 -1.98 2.49
C ARG A 137 22.50 -3.48 2.39
N GLU A 138 21.56 -3.98 3.21
CA GLU A 138 21.15 -5.39 3.20
C GLU A 138 20.69 -5.82 1.80
N ARG A 139 19.97 -4.95 1.08
CA ARG A 139 19.51 -5.21 -0.28
C ARG A 139 20.66 -5.41 -1.27
N ILE A 140 21.69 -4.56 -1.18
CA ILE A 140 22.88 -4.64 -2.04
C ILE A 140 23.70 -5.88 -1.70
N GLU A 141 23.94 -6.16 -0.42
CA GLU A 141 24.65 -7.36 0.04
C GLU A 141 23.96 -8.66 -0.42
N MET A 142 22.63 -8.69 -0.42
CA MET A 142 21.87 -9.82 -0.97
C MET A 142 22.08 -10.00 -2.47
N GLU A 143 22.08 -8.93 -3.27
CA GLU A 143 22.36 -9.03 -4.72
C GLU A 143 23.76 -9.56 -4.99
N VAL A 144 24.77 -9.09 -4.26
CA VAL A 144 26.15 -9.58 -4.41
C VAL A 144 26.22 -11.08 -4.13
N ARG A 145 25.61 -11.51 -3.01
CA ARG A 145 25.56 -12.93 -2.65
C ARG A 145 24.77 -13.78 -3.66
N GLU A 146 23.70 -13.24 -4.23
CA GLU A 146 22.95 -13.90 -5.29
C GLU A 146 23.75 -14.00 -6.59
N ALA A 147 24.48 -12.94 -6.96
CA ALA A 147 25.37 -12.93 -8.11
C ALA A 147 26.51 -13.95 -7.95
N GLU A 148 27.14 -14.03 -6.78
CA GLU A 148 28.16 -15.03 -6.45
C GLU A 148 27.61 -16.46 -6.55
N ARG A 149 26.43 -16.72 -5.98
CA ARG A 149 25.77 -18.04 -6.09
C ARG A 149 25.44 -18.41 -7.53
N LYS A 150 24.93 -17.47 -8.32
CA LYS A 150 24.65 -17.68 -9.76
C LYS A 150 25.93 -17.94 -10.54
N ALA A 151 27.01 -17.21 -10.26
CA ALA A 151 28.31 -17.42 -10.90
C ALA A 151 28.93 -18.77 -10.52
N ALA A 152 28.80 -19.19 -9.25
CA ALA A 152 29.21 -20.51 -8.80
C ALA A 152 28.41 -21.63 -9.50
N LEU A 153 27.09 -21.47 -9.56
CA LEU A 153 26.21 -22.43 -10.25
C LEU A 153 26.52 -22.49 -11.75
N GLU A 154 26.80 -21.36 -12.41
CA GLU A 154 27.17 -21.35 -13.83
C GLU A 154 28.52 -22.05 -14.09
N LYS A 155 29.48 -21.91 -13.17
CA LYS A 155 30.75 -22.66 -13.22
C LYS A 155 30.50 -24.15 -13.04
N GLU A 156 29.70 -24.55 -12.05
CA GLU A 156 29.31 -25.95 -11.84
C GLU A 156 28.57 -26.54 -13.05
N LEU A 157 27.72 -25.74 -13.71
CA LEU A 157 27.00 -26.16 -14.91
C LEU A 157 27.95 -26.33 -16.12
N LYS A 158 28.95 -25.45 -16.27
CA LYS A 158 30.00 -25.55 -17.31
C LYS A 158 30.96 -26.73 -17.07
N GLU A 159 31.26 -27.04 -15.81
CA GLU A 159 32.18 -28.11 -15.42
C GLU A 159 31.52 -29.50 -15.39
N GLY A 160 30.21 -29.58 -15.65
CA GLY A 160 29.44 -30.81 -15.64
C GLY A 160 28.97 -31.15 -14.22
N TRP A 161 27.66 -31.20 -14.05
CA TRP A 161 26.96 -31.45 -12.79
C TRP A 161 27.55 -32.66 -12.04
N LYS A 162 28.24 -32.40 -10.91
CA LYS A 162 28.63 -33.42 -9.92
C LYS A 162 27.84 -33.18 -8.63
N PRO A 163 26.73 -33.90 -8.39
CA PRO A 163 25.93 -33.68 -7.19
C PRO A 163 26.79 -34.06 -5.97
N LYS A 164 26.97 -33.13 -5.03
CA LYS A 164 27.52 -33.44 -3.71
C LYS A 164 26.49 -34.29 -2.97
N LEU A 165 26.58 -35.61 -3.15
CA LEU A 165 25.89 -36.59 -2.32
C LEU A 165 26.59 -36.54 -0.97
N TYR A 166 25.95 -35.93 0.03
CA TYR A 166 26.33 -36.21 1.41
C TYR A 166 26.00 -37.69 1.64
N GLN A 167 27.04 -38.52 1.75
CA GLN A 167 26.86 -39.85 2.32
C GLN A 167 26.81 -39.66 3.83
N GLU A 168 25.72 -40.16 4.42
CA GLU A 168 25.51 -40.16 5.87
C GLU A 168 26.52 -41.07 6.59
#